data_AF-A0A1F4A0K5-F1
#
_entry.id   AF-A0A1F4A0K5-F1
#
_cell.length_a   1.000
_cell.length_b   1.000
_cell.length_c   1.000
_cell.angle_alpha   90.00
_cell.angle_beta   90.00
_cell.angle_gamma   90.00
#
_symmetry.space_group_name_H-M   'P 1'
#
loop_
_entity.id
_entity.type
_entity.pdbx_description
1 polymer ?
#
loop_
_entity_poly.entity_id
_entity_poly.type
_entity_poly.pdbx_seq_one_letter_code
_entity_poly.pdbx_strand_id
1 'polypeptide(L)'
;MEHLKPRTSGAPHAHPNRTLPAGGGHAWRRSRLLAAVLVGLAHPAAGQQIYKWVDDKGVTQYTTTPPPGGKAQTIRAQPATGKPGAEPRSWKDQEIEFRARQVERAEVEHKRQQAENRARQEAARRRESCIDAHRNLQSLQQQRPVYAMNEKGERQYLDDAQRAEAARKSKAFIDREALALKDDLMPRYARLIYNGYWFSPERRLLQTSARGISTDKLVRT
;
A
#
# COMPACT_ATOMS: atom_id res chain seq x y z
N MET A 1 24.95 38.69 -33.84
CA MET A 1 24.76 37.92 -35.08
C MET A 1 25.99 37.06 -35.28
N GLU A 2 25.98 35.85 -34.74
CA GLU A 2 26.83 34.76 -35.22
C GLU A 2 25.95 33.53 -35.35
N HIS A 3 25.97 32.98 -36.55
CA HIS A 3 25.03 32.01 -37.08
C HIS A 3 25.73 30.65 -37.20
N LEU A 4 24.99 29.59 -36.81
CA LEU A 4 25.08 28.20 -37.29
C LEU A 4 26.27 27.37 -36.72
N LYS A 5 26.14 26.09 -36.31
CA LYS A 5 25.24 25.02 -36.77
C LYS A 5 25.23 23.84 -35.76
N PRO A 6 24.12 23.10 -35.59
CA PRO A 6 24.06 21.89 -34.78
C PRO A 6 24.63 20.65 -35.51
N ARG A 7 25.33 19.81 -34.74
CA ARG A 7 26.02 18.59 -35.19
C ARG A 7 25.01 17.45 -35.42
N THR A 8 25.22 16.74 -36.51
CA THR A 8 24.33 15.78 -37.16
C THR A 8 24.28 14.39 -36.52
N SER A 9 23.08 13.83 -36.49
CA SER A 9 22.66 12.43 -36.77
C SER A 9 23.73 11.34 -36.79
N GLY A 10 23.57 10.33 -35.93
CA GLY A 10 24.23 9.02 -36.00
C GLY A 10 23.19 7.91 -35.90
N ALA A 11 22.99 7.18 -37.00
CA ALA A 11 22.04 6.08 -37.16
C ALA A 11 22.48 4.79 -36.40
N PRO A 12 21.54 3.87 -36.09
CA PRO A 12 21.81 2.65 -35.33
C PRO A 12 22.44 1.52 -36.15
N HIS A 13 23.47 0.88 -35.60
CA HIS A 13 24.13 -0.30 -36.17
C HIS A 13 23.28 -1.58 -35.99
N ALA A 14 22.91 -2.19 -37.11
CA ALA A 14 22.33 -3.53 -37.19
C ALA A 14 23.43 -4.61 -37.10
N HIS A 15 23.23 -5.63 -36.25
CA HIS A 15 24.08 -6.81 -36.21
C HIS A 15 23.50 -7.93 -37.10
N PRO A 16 24.30 -8.56 -37.98
CA PRO A 16 23.84 -9.63 -38.85
C PRO A 16 23.77 -11.00 -38.17
N ASN A 17 22.75 -11.73 -38.63
CA ASN A 17 22.34 -13.12 -38.39
C ASN A 17 23.50 -14.12 -38.21
N ARG A 18 23.47 -14.89 -37.12
CA ARG A 18 24.40 -16.00 -36.85
C ARG A 18 23.94 -17.25 -37.57
N THR A 19 24.76 -17.73 -38.49
CA THR A 19 24.58 -18.93 -39.30
C THR A 19 24.64 -20.21 -38.46
N LEU A 20 23.76 -21.16 -38.76
CA LEU A 20 23.78 -22.54 -38.28
C LEU A 20 24.78 -23.37 -39.10
N PRO A 21 25.67 -24.17 -38.50
CA PRO A 21 26.43 -25.17 -39.24
C PRO A 21 25.62 -26.46 -39.43
N ALA A 22 25.62 -26.92 -40.68
CA ALA A 22 25.16 -28.24 -41.09
C ALA A 22 26.14 -29.33 -40.62
N GLY A 23 25.57 -30.41 -40.06
CA GLY A 23 26.17 -31.72 -39.88
C GLY A 23 24.99 -32.66 -39.61
N GLY A 24 24.69 -33.65 -40.43
CA GLY A 24 25.52 -34.79 -40.79
C GLY A 24 24.65 -36.02 -40.46
N GLY A 25 24.58 -36.97 -41.38
CA GLY A 25 23.56 -38.02 -41.43
C GLY A 25 23.42 -38.91 -40.19
N HIS A 26 22.34 -39.71 -40.21
CA HIS A 26 22.05 -40.87 -39.33
C HIS A 26 21.19 -40.62 -38.07
N ALA A 27 20.00 -40.03 -38.20
CA ALA A 27 19.05 -39.93 -37.07
C ALA A 27 17.61 -40.39 -37.37
N TRP A 28 17.38 -41.18 -38.43
CA TRP A 28 16.01 -41.58 -38.84
C TRP A 28 15.78 -43.09 -38.94
N ARG A 29 16.38 -43.88 -38.04
CA ARG A 29 16.07 -45.33 -37.92
C ARG A 29 15.94 -45.86 -36.48
N ARG A 30 15.96 -45.00 -35.45
CA ARG A 30 15.85 -45.42 -34.04
C ARG A 30 14.58 -44.95 -33.30
N SER A 31 13.76 -44.08 -33.89
CA SER A 31 12.56 -43.52 -33.27
C SER A 31 11.25 -44.25 -33.60
N ARG A 32 11.25 -45.59 -33.65
CA ARG A 32 10.01 -46.39 -33.79
C ARG A 32 9.80 -47.45 -32.71
N LEU A 33 10.71 -47.60 -31.74
CA LEU A 33 10.59 -48.60 -30.68
C LEU A 33 10.25 -48.04 -29.29
N LEU A 34 10.22 -46.72 -29.10
CA LEU A 34 9.86 -46.09 -27.82
C LEU A 34 8.37 -45.70 -27.70
N ALA A 35 7.57 -45.81 -28.76
CA ALA A 35 6.14 -45.49 -28.72
C ALA A 35 5.23 -46.67 -28.33
N ALA A 36 5.76 -47.90 -28.23
CA ALA A 36 4.96 -49.11 -27.98
C ALA A 36 4.92 -49.53 -26.50
N VAL A 37 5.68 -48.90 -25.60
CA VAL A 37 5.78 -49.32 -24.18
C VAL A 37 4.96 -48.42 -23.23
N LEU A 38 4.47 -47.26 -23.67
CA LEU A 38 3.71 -46.30 -22.84
C LEU A 38 2.17 -46.48 -22.86
N VAL A 39 1.64 -47.56 -23.46
CA VAL A 39 0.18 -47.81 -23.56
C VAL A 39 -0.31 -48.88 -22.55
N GLY A 40 0.57 -49.44 -21.72
CA GLY A 40 0.28 -50.62 -20.89
C GLY A 40 -0.25 -50.40 -19.46
N LEU A 41 -0.44 -49.17 -18.97
CA LEU A 41 -0.87 -48.92 -17.58
C LEU A 41 -2.09 -47.99 -17.49
N ALA A 42 -3.14 -48.31 -18.23
CA ALA A 42 -4.48 -47.79 -17.95
C ALA A 42 -5.20 -48.81 -17.05
N HIS A 43 -5.13 -48.64 -15.73
CA HIS A 43 -6.06 -49.31 -14.83
C HIS A 43 -7.46 -48.74 -15.06
N PRO A 44 -8.52 -49.56 -15.22
CA PRO A 44 -9.88 -49.05 -15.15
C PRO A 44 -10.14 -48.59 -13.71
N ALA A 45 -10.35 -47.28 -13.54
CA ALA A 45 -10.82 -46.73 -12.28
C ALA A 45 -12.25 -47.24 -12.03
N ALA A 46 -12.42 -48.23 -11.17
CA ALA A 46 -13.72 -48.56 -10.61
C ALA A 46 -14.22 -47.32 -9.83
N GLY A 47 -15.26 -46.67 -10.34
CA GLY A 47 -15.84 -45.48 -9.72
C GLY A 47 -16.37 -45.77 -8.33
N GLN A 48 -15.83 -45.11 -7.31
CA GLN A 48 -16.31 -45.17 -5.93
C GLN A 48 -17.72 -44.56 -5.86
N GLN A 49 -18.75 -45.38 -5.65
CA GLN A 49 -20.12 -44.93 -5.43
C GLN A 49 -20.26 -44.46 -3.98
N ILE A 50 -20.54 -43.17 -3.77
CA ILE A 50 -20.80 -42.59 -2.44
C ILE A 50 -22.31 -42.64 -2.20
N TYR A 51 -22.71 -43.28 -1.10
CA TYR A 51 -24.11 -43.38 -0.69
C TYR A 51 -24.40 -42.31 0.35
N LYS A 52 -25.52 -41.59 0.17
CA LYS A 52 -26.05 -40.64 1.16
C LYS A 52 -27.35 -41.21 1.72
N TRP A 53 -27.47 -41.25 3.04
CA TRP A 53 -28.75 -41.46 3.71
C TRP A 53 -28.88 -40.57 4.94
N VAL A 54 -30.09 -40.49 5.46
CA VAL A 54 -30.42 -39.78 6.69
C VAL A 54 -30.89 -40.83 7.69
N ASP A 55 -30.34 -40.82 8.89
CA ASP A 55 -30.77 -41.70 9.98
C ASP A 55 -32.03 -41.16 10.68
N ASP A 56 -32.64 -41.95 11.57
CA ASP A 56 -33.86 -41.58 12.32
C ASP A 56 -33.66 -40.36 13.25
N LYS A 57 -32.43 -39.83 13.36
CA LYS A 57 -32.07 -38.65 14.13
C LYS A 57 -31.85 -37.41 13.25
N GLY A 58 -32.10 -37.50 11.95
CA GLY A 58 -32.07 -36.36 11.03
C GLY A 58 -30.66 -35.93 10.58
N VAL A 59 -29.63 -36.73 10.86
CA VAL A 59 -28.24 -36.40 10.47
C VAL A 59 -27.91 -37.08 9.13
N THR A 60 -27.39 -36.28 8.19
CA THR A 60 -26.99 -36.78 6.86
C THR A 60 -25.61 -37.42 6.91
N GLN A 61 -25.51 -38.70 6.56
CA GLN A 61 -24.24 -39.45 6.53
C GLN A 61 -23.86 -39.84 5.10
N TYR A 62 -22.56 -39.84 4.81
CA TYR A 62 -21.97 -40.23 3.52
C TYR A 62 -20.97 -41.37 3.73
N THR A 63 -21.14 -42.49 3.05
CA THR A 63 -20.23 -43.65 3.18
C THR A 63 -19.87 -44.27 1.83
N THR A 64 -18.77 -45.01 1.82
CA THR A 64 -18.22 -45.74 0.67
C THR A 64 -18.51 -47.24 0.72
N THR A 65 -19.14 -47.75 1.79
CA THR A 65 -19.52 -49.17 1.96
C THR A 65 -21.04 -49.28 2.22
N PRO A 66 -21.80 -50.13 1.50
CA PRO A 66 -23.26 -50.15 1.56
C PRO A 66 -23.78 -50.57 2.96
N PRO A 67 -24.87 -49.96 3.47
CA PRO A 67 -25.42 -50.27 4.78
C PRO A 67 -26.21 -51.58 4.77
N PRO A 68 -26.19 -52.36 5.86
CA PRO A 68 -27.03 -53.55 5.98
C PRO A 68 -28.50 -53.12 6.19
N GLY A 69 -29.28 -53.18 5.12
CA GLY A 69 -30.75 -53.14 5.17
C GLY A 69 -31.38 -51.75 5.32
N GLY A 70 -31.55 -51.05 4.20
CA GLY A 70 -32.37 -49.83 4.15
C GLY A 70 -32.07 -49.01 2.89
N LYS A 71 -33.11 -48.43 2.26
CA LYS A 71 -33.07 -47.80 0.92
C LYS A 71 -32.00 -46.70 0.81
N ALA A 72 -30.84 -47.03 0.24
CA ALA A 72 -29.77 -46.08 -0.03
C ALA A 72 -29.96 -45.41 -1.41
N GLN A 73 -29.95 -44.07 -1.45
CA GLN A 73 -29.85 -43.32 -2.72
C GLN A 73 -28.38 -43.32 -3.16
N THR A 74 -28.10 -44.00 -4.26
CA THR A 74 -26.78 -43.97 -4.89
C THR A 74 -26.59 -42.60 -5.54
N ILE A 75 -25.70 -41.77 -5.00
CA ILE A 75 -25.26 -40.57 -5.71
C ILE A 75 -24.25 -41.03 -6.76
N ARG A 76 -24.77 -41.48 -7.91
CA ARG A 76 -23.96 -41.54 -9.12
C ARG A 76 -23.67 -40.08 -9.45
N ALA A 77 -22.43 -39.64 -9.27
CA ALA A 77 -21.99 -38.37 -9.83
C ALA A 77 -22.22 -38.47 -11.35
N GLN A 78 -23.37 -37.99 -11.81
CA GLN A 78 -23.55 -37.65 -13.20
C GLN A 78 -22.44 -36.63 -13.47
N PRO A 79 -21.54 -36.87 -14.44
CA PRO A 79 -20.66 -35.80 -14.88
C PRO A 79 -21.59 -34.65 -15.19
N ALA A 80 -21.42 -33.53 -14.49
CA ALA A 80 -22.31 -32.40 -14.61
C ALA A 80 -22.42 -32.09 -16.10
N THR A 81 -23.56 -32.46 -16.70
CA THR A 81 -23.99 -31.85 -17.95
C THR A 81 -24.30 -30.44 -17.54
N GLY A 82 -23.25 -29.62 -17.50
CA GLY A 82 -23.35 -28.20 -17.29
C GLY A 82 -24.47 -27.72 -18.19
N LYS A 83 -25.42 -27.00 -17.59
CA LYS A 83 -26.43 -26.29 -18.36
C LYS A 83 -25.75 -25.67 -19.59
N PRO A 84 -26.25 -25.88 -20.81
CA PRO A 84 -25.68 -25.22 -21.97
C PRO A 84 -25.83 -23.71 -21.79
N GLY A 85 -24.69 -23.02 -21.79
CA GLY A 85 -24.60 -21.58 -22.02
C GLY A 85 -25.15 -20.67 -20.92
N ALA A 86 -24.29 -20.30 -19.96
CA ALA A 86 -24.14 -18.85 -19.82
C ALA A 86 -23.53 -18.42 -21.16
N GLU A 87 -24.28 -17.71 -21.99
CA GLU A 87 -23.76 -17.14 -23.24
C GLU A 87 -22.40 -16.50 -22.93
N PRO A 88 -21.36 -16.71 -23.75
CA PRO A 88 -20.09 -16.01 -23.56
C PRO A 88 -20.41 -14.51 -23.47
N ARG A 89 -19.99 -13.86 -22.37
CA ARG A 89 -20.34 -12.46 -22.06
C ARG A 89 -20.33 -11.66 -23.35
N SER A 90 -21.47 -11.09 -23.72
CA SER A 90 -21.61 -10.35 -24.96
C SER A 90 -20.52 -9.29 -25.01
N TRP A 91 -19.98 -8.98 -26.18
CA TRP A 91 -18.97 -7.92 -26.33
C TRP A 91 -19.44 -6.59 -25.70
N LYS A 92 -20.75 -6.35 -25.69
CA LYS A 92 -21.39 -5.22 -25.00
C LYS A 92 -21.19 -5.28 -23.49
N ASP A 93 -21.37 -6.45 -22.87
CA ASP A 93 -21.18 -6.65 -21.43
C ASP A 93 -19.69 -6.51 -21.05
N GLN A 94 -18.78 -6.99 -21.90
CA GLN A 94 -17.34 -6.82 -21.69
C GLN A 94 -16.89 -5.36 -21.78
N GLU A 95 -17.46 -4.59 -22.72
CA GLU A 95 -17.21 -3.15 -22.86
C GLU A 95 -17.75 -2.38 -21.64
N ILE A 96 -18.95 -2.73 -21.14
CA ILE A 96 -19.52 -2.13 -19.93
C ILE A 96 -18.62 -2.41 -18.71
N GLU A 97 -18.18 -3.66 -18.52
CA GLU A 97 -17.27 -4.02 -17.43
C GLU A 97 -15.92 -3.30 -17.54
N PHE A 98 -15.36 -3.21 -18.75
CA PHE A 98 -14.10 -2.52 -18.98
C PHE A 98 -14.22 -1.04 -18.62
N ARG A 99 -15.27 -0.36 -19.11
CA ARG A 99 -15.57 1.05 -18.78
C ARG A 99 -15.84 1.24 -17.29
N ALA A 100 -16.55 0.32 -16.65
CA ALA A 100 -16.78 0.37 -15.19
C ALA A 100 -15.47 0.30 -14.40
N ARG A 101 -14.53 -0.60 -14.77
CA ARG A 101 -13.21 -0.68 -14.16
C ARG A 101 -12.37 0.59 -14.40
N GLN A 102 -12.52 1.25 -15.53
CA GLN A 102 -11.82 2.50 -15.82
C GLN A 102 -12.35 3.64 -14.94
N VAL A 103 -13.68 3.75 -14.81
CA VAL A 103 -14.32 4.75 -13.93
C VAL A 103 -13.94 4.51 -12.47
N GLU A 104 -13.98 3.27 -11.99
CA GLU A 104 -13.57 2.93 -10.61
C GLU A 104 -12.10 3.32 -10.35
N ARG A 105 -11.18 3.00 -11.27
CA ARG A 105 -9.76 3.41 -11.14
C ARG A 105 -9.63 4.93 -11.12
N ALA A 106 -10.35 5.64 -11.99
CA ALA A 106 -10.32 7.09 -12.04
C ALA A 106 -10.90 7.72 -10.77
N GLU A 107 -11.97 7.16 -10.21
CA GLU A 107 -12.54 7.59 -8.93
C GLU A 107 -11.61 7.32 -7.75
N VAL A 108 -11.00 6.13 -7.69
CA VAL A 108 -10.01 5.79 -6.65
C VAL A 108 -8.80 6.72 -6.75
N GLU A 109 -8.31 6.97 -7.97
CA GLU A 109 -7.20 7.88 -8.20
C GLU A 109 -7.57 9.32 -7.82
N HIS A 110 -8.74 9.80 -8.22
CA HIS A 110 -9.23 11.12 -7.86
C HIS A 110 -9.41 11.26 -6.35
N LYS A 111 -9.98 10.25 -5.67
CA LYS A 111 -10.07 10.20 -4.21
C LYS A 111 -8.69 10.21 -3.55
N ARG A 112 -7.72 9.47 -4.09
CA ARG A 112 -6.33 9.46 -3.61
C ARG A 112 -5.68 10.83 -3.78
N GLN A 113 -5.81 11.45 -4.95
CA GLN A 113 -5.29 12.79 -5.24
C GLN A 113 -5.96 13.87 -4.37
N GLN A 114 -7.26 13.78 -4.15
CA GLN A 114 -7.98 14.68 -3.25
C GLN A 114 -7.50 14.54 -1.80
N ALA A 115 -7.34 13.29 -1.31
CA ALA A 115 -6.82 13.03 0.02
C ALA A 115 -5.38 13.55 0.19
N GLU A 116 -4.54 13.34 -0.83
CA GLU A 116 -3.16 13.85 -0.85
C GLU A 116 -3.13 15.39 -0.86
N ASN A 117 -3.92 16.03 -1.71
CA ASN A 117 -4.01 17.49 -1.78
C ASN A 117 -4.52 18.08 -0.46
N ARG A 118 -5.53 17.44 0.17
CA ARG A 118 -6.01 17.84 1.49
C ARG A 118 -4.92 17.69 2.55
N ALA A 119 -4.20 16.56 2.58
CA ALA A 119 -3.11 16.34 3.52
C ALA A 119 -1.97 17.36 3.32
N ARG A 120 -1.63 17.69 2.06
CA ARG A 120 -0.65 18.72 1.71
C ARG A 120 -1.08 20.11 2.19
N GLN A 121 -2.34 20.49 1.97
CA GLN A 121 -2.89 21.76 2.44
C GLN A 121 -2.90 21.85 3.96
N GLU A 122 -3.31 20.78 4.65
CA GLU A 122 -3.31 20.72 6.11
C GLU A 122 -1.89 20.81 6.68
N ALA A 123 -0.91 20.10 6.09
CA ALA A 123 0.49 20.20 6.47
C ALA A 123 1.05 21.63 6.29
N ALA A 124 0.69 22.30 5.19
CA ALA A 124 1.07 23.69 4.96
C ALA A 124 0.47 24.64 6.01
N ARG A 125 -0.84 24.51 6.29
CA ARG A 125 -1.53 25.30 7.33
C ARG A 125 -0.92 25.07 8.72
N ARG A 126 -0.60 23.82 9.07
CA ARG A 126 0.07 23.48 10.34
C ARG A 126 1.46 24.13 10.44
N ARG A 127 2.24 24.09 9.35
CA ARG A 127 3.55 24.75 9.29
C ARG A 127 3.45 26.26 9.51
N GLU A 128 2.54 26.93 8.81
CA GLU A 128 2.32 28.37 8.97
C GLU A 128 1.88 28.71 10.39
N SER A 129 0.92 27.94 10.94
CA SER A 129 0.46 28.10 12.33
C SER A 129 1.60 27.98 13.35
N CYS A 130 2.54 27.05 13.15
CA CYS A 130 3.71 26.89 14.02
C CYS A 130 4.67 28.09 13.93
N ILE A 131 4.95 28.57 12.72
CA ILE A 131 5.79 29.76 12.51
C ILE A 131 5.17 30.99 13.20
N ASP A 132 3.86 31.16 13.05
CA ASP A 132 3.13 32.27 13.66
C ASP A 132 3.09 32.16 15.17
N ALA A 133 2.92 30.96 15.73
CA ALA A 133 3.01 30.72 17.17
C ALA A 133 4.39 31.10 17.73
N HIS A 134 5.47 30.77 17.03
CA HIS A 134 6.83 31.19 17.39
C HIS A 134 6.99 32.71 17.35
N ARG A 135 6.53 33.36 16.28
CA ARG A 135 6.58 34.83 16.15
C ARG A 135 5.78 35.52 17.26
N ASN A 136 4.60 35.00 17.57
CA ASN A 136 3.75 35.51 18.64
C ASN A 136 4.41 35.36 20.00
N LEU A 137 4.94 34.17 20.31
CA LEU A 137 5.66 33.93 21.57
C LEU A 137 6.86 34.86 21.73
N GLN A 138 7.66 35.02 20.68
CA GLN A 138 8.81 35.92 20.69
C GLN A 138 8.38 37.37 20.95
N SER A 139 7.28 37.82 20.34
CA SER A 139 6.73 39.17 20.56
C SER A 139 6.27 39.36 22.02
N LEU A 140 5.56 38.38 22.58
CA LEU A 140 5.03 38.42 23.95
C LEU A 140 6.13 38.34 25.03
N GLN A 141 7.28 37.74 24.71
CA GLN A 141 8.43 37.66 25.61
C GLN A 141 9.28 38.94 25.62
N GLN A 142 9.21 39.75 24.58
CA GLN A 142 9.90 41.04 24.56
C GLN A 142 9.24 42.01 25.55
N GLN A 143 10.04 42.86 26.21
CA GLN A 143 9.55 43.92 27.11
C GLN A 143 8.87 45.09 26.36
N ARG A 144 8.21 44.81 25.22
CA ARG A 144 7.53 45.82 24.41
C ARG A 144 6.03 45.79 24.70
N PRO A 145 5.37 46.95 24.76
CA PRO A 145 3.91 47.05 24.73
C PRO A 145 3.29 46.22 23.60
N VAL A 146 2.34 45.35 23.95
CA VAL A 146 1.54 44.58 22.98
C VAL A 146 0.12 45.12 23.01
N TYR A 147 -0.45 45.36 21.83
CA TYR A 147 -1.82 45.84 21.66
C TYR A 147 -2.64 44.75 20.96
N ALA A 148 -3.83 44.46 21.49
CA ALA A 148 -4.85 43.71 20.76
C ALA A 148 -5.88 44.68 20.18
N MET A 149 -6.51 44.27 19.08
CA MET A 149 -7.70 44.96 18.59
C MET A 149 -8.90 44.43 19.37
N ASN A 150 -9.68 45.34 19.95
CA ASN A 150 -10.96 44.99 20.56
C ASN A 150 -12.05 44.85 19.48
N GLU A 151 -13.24 44.42 19.87
CA GLU A 151 -14.40 44.25 18.96
C GLU A 151 -14.83 45.55 18.25
N LYS A 152 -14.45 46.71 18.80
CA LYS A 152 -14.74 48.04 18.24
C LYS A 152 -13.64 48.56 17.31
N GLY A 153 -12.57 47.79 17.09
CA GLY A 153 -11.44 48.17 16.23
C GLY A 153 -10.44 49.13 16.88
N GLU A 154 -10.53 49.37 18.19
CA GLU A 154 -9.57 50.19 18.94
C GLU A 154 -8.42 49.32 19.48
N ARG A 155 -7.23 49.92 19.59
CA ARG A 155 -6.04 49.28 20.17
C ARG A 155 -6.17 49.27 21.70
N GLN A 156 -6.38 48.09 22.28
CA GLN A 156 -6.35 47.88 23.72
C GLN A 156 -4.98 47.33 24.14
N TYR A 157 -4.38 47.93 25.17
CA TYR A 157 -3.15 47.42 25.75
C TYR A 157 -3.41 46.05 26.41
N LEU A 158 -2.60 45.04 26.08
CA LEU A 158 -2.65 43.75 26.77
C LEU A 158 -2.11 43.92 28.18
N ASP A 159 -2.94 43.64 29.19
CA ASP A 159 -2.47 43.57 30.56
C ASP A 159 -1.43 42.43 30.73
N ASP A 160 -0.70 42.43 31.84
CA ASP A 160 0.37 41.46 32.05
C ASP A 160 -0.15 40.02 32.20
N ALA A 161 -1.37 39.85 32.73
CA ALA A 161 -1.99 38.54 32.88
C ALA A 161 -2.42 37.95 31.53
N GLN A 162 -3.05 38.75 30.68
CA GLN A 162 -3.42 38.44 29.30
C GLN A 162 -2.17 38.14 28.46
N ARG A 163 -1.10 38.91 28.63
CA ARG A 163 0.20 38.64 27.97
C ARG A 163 0.75 37.28 28.38
N ALA A 164 0.75 36.97 29.67
CA ALA A 164 1.21 35.69 30.19
C ALA A 164 0.34 34.52 29.68
N GLU A 165 -0.97 34.69 29.64
CA GLU A 165 -1.89 33.67 29.13
C GLU A 165 -1.68 33.41 27.63
N ALA A 166 -1.57 34.48 26.82
CA ALA A 166 -1.27 34.37 25.40
C ALA A 166 0.07 33.67 25.15
N ALA A 167 1.08 33.98 25.95
CA ALA A 167 2.40 33.34 25.85
C ALA A 167 2.31 31.86 26.20
N ARG A 168 1.55 31.49 27.26
CA ARG A 168 1.30 30.09 27.61
C ARG A 168 0.59 29.34 26.50
N LYS A 169 -0.42 29.93 25.86
CA LYS A 169 -1.15 29.31 24.74
C LYS A 169 -0.23 29.06 23.53
N SER A 170 0.57 30.06 23.13
CA SER A 170 1.52 29.89 22.03
C SER A 170 2.61 28.86 22.35
N LYS A 171 3.14 28.86 23.58
CA LYS A 171 4.10 27.85 24.02
C LYS A 171 3.49 26.44 23.99
N ALA A 172 2.28 26.26 24.52
CA ALA A 172 1.59 24.98 24.51
C ALA A 172 1.34 24.44 23.09
N PHE A 173 1.03 25.32 22.13
CA PHE A 173 0.92 24.95 20.72
C PHE A 173 2.26 24.43 20.16
N ILE A 174 3.35 25.15 20.40
CA ILE A 174 4.70 24.75 19.97
C ILE A 174 5.10 23.42 20.60
N ASP A 175 4.86 23.26 21.91
CA ASP A 175 5.19 22.04 22.66
C ASP A 175 4.41 20.83 22.13
N ARG A 176 3.15 21.01 21.70
CA ARG A 176 2.34 19.95 21.07
C ARG A 176 2.94 19.51 19.73
N GLU A 177 3.34 20.44 18.87
CA GLU A 177 3.96 20.10 17.58
C GLU A 177 5.34 19.45 17.77
N ALA A 178 6.10 19.91 18.77
CA ALA A 178 7.36 19.28 19.18
C ALA A 178 7.16 17.83 19.66
N LEU A 179 6.09 17.57 20.41
CA LEU A 179 5.73 16.21 20.84
C LEU A 179 5.37 15.33 19.64
N ALA A 180 4.56 15.82 18.70
CA ALA A 180 4.23 15.09 17.47
C ALA A 180 5.48 14.71 16.66
N LEU A 181 6.42 15.65 16.52
CA LEU A 181 7.69 15.39 15.85
C LEU A 181 8.52 14.33 16.59
N LYS A 182 8.50 14.32 17.92
CA LYS A 182 9.16 13.30 18.73
C LYS A 182 8.51 11.93 18.50
N ASP A 183 7.18 11.87 18.47
CA ASP A 183 6.44 10.62 18.25
C ASP A 183 6.78 9.99 16.89
N ASP A 184 6.99 10.79 15.84
CA ASP A 184 7.45 10.31 14.52
C ASP A 184 8.89 9.78 14.54
N LEU A 185 9.75 10.33 15.39
CA LEU A 185 11.16 9.94 15.50
C LEU A 185 11.36 8.66 16.33
N MET A 186 10.48 8.41 17.30
CA MET A 186 10.63 7.28 18.24
C MET A 186 10.64 5.90 17.60
N PRO A 187 9.77 5.57 16.62
CA PRO A 187 9.83 4.28 15.93
C PRO A 187 11.16 4.04 15.20
N ARG A 188 11.76 5.09 14.61
CA ARG A 188 13.07 4.99 13.93
C ARG A 188 14.20 4.75 14.93
N TYR A 189 14.17 5.45 16.06
CA TYR A 189 15.11 5.23 17.15
C TYR A 189 15.01 3.80 17.71
N ALA A 190 13.79 3.31 17.97
CA ALA A 190 13.55 1.95 18.45
C ALA A 190 14.09 0.91 17.46
N ARG A 191 13.84 1.07 16.16
CA ARG A 191 14.35 0.16 15.11
C ARG A 191 15.87 0.03 15.12
N LEU A 192 16.60 1.13 15.36
CA LEU A 192 18.07 1.09 15.46
C LEU A 192 18.52 0.27 16.68
N ILE A 193 17.86 0.42 17.82
CA ILE A 193 18.17 -0.38 19.02
C ILE A 193 17.88 -1.85 18.76
N TYR A 194 16.70 -2.19 18.23
CA TYR A 194 16.31 -3.57 17.96
C TYR A 194 17.25 -4.27 16.98
N ASN A 195 17.77 -3.55 15.99
CA ASN A 195 18.71 -4.09 15.02
C ASN A 195 20.17 -4.13 15.52
N GLY A 196 20.43 -3.79 16.79
CA GLY A 196 21.77 -3.84 17.38
C GLY A 196 22.67 -2.64 17.08
N TYR A 197 22.14 -1.55 16.50
CA TYR A 197 22.89 -0.31 16.23
C TYR A 197 23.07 0.55 17.50
N TRP A 198 23.42 -0.10 18.62
CA TRP A 198 23.53 0.56 19.92
C TRP A 198 24.60 1.65 19.93
N PHE A 199 25.75 1.47 19.26
CA PHE A 199 26.84 2.46 19.23
C PHE A 199 26.98 3.20 17.90
N SER A 200 25.99 3.12 17.02
CA SER A 200 26.08 3.77 15.71
C SER A 200 25.97 5.31 15.83
N PRO A 201 26.60 6.05 14.90
CA PRO A 201 26.48 7.51 14.87
C PRO A 201 25.05 7.97 14.54
N GLU A 202 24.30 7.23 13.73
CA GLU A 202 22.91 7.56 13.34
C GLU A 202 21.98 7.56 14.55
N ARG A 203 22.13 6.57 15.45
CA ARG A 203 21.34 6.49 16.69
C ARG A 203 21.68 7.61 17.65
N ARG A 204 22.96 8.01 17.76
CA ARG A 204 23.38 9.19 18.55
C ARG A 204 22.72 10.47 18.01
N LEU A 205 22.73 10.65 16.69
CA LEU A 205 22.13 11.81 16.04
C LEU A 205 20.63 11.90 16.35
N LEU A 206 19.87 10.81 16.17
CA LEU A 206 18.44 10.77 16.50
C LEU A 206 18.16 11.09 17.98
N GLN A 207 18.99 10.56 18.88
CA GLN A 207 18.85 10.81 20.32
C GLN A 207 19.10 12.28 20.68
N THR A 208 20.11 12.90 20.07
CA THR A 208 20.41 14.33 20.25
C THR A 208 19.29 15.20 19.70
N SER A 209 18.78 14.90 18.50
CA SER A 209 17.62 15.61 17.93
C SER A 209 16.39 15.49 18.83
N ALA A 210 16.04 14.29 19.29
CA ALA A 210 14.91 14.07 20.19
C ALA A 210 15.03 14.81 21.54
N ARG A 211 16.27 14.97 22.05
CA ARG A 211 16.55 15.76 23.25
C ARG A 211 16.47 17.27 22.99
N GLY A 212 16.91 17.73 21.82
CA GLY A 212 16.90 19.14 21.42
C GLY A 212 15.49 19.69 21.13
N ILE A 213 14.55 18.82 20.74
CA ILE A 213 13.14 19.18 20.53
C ILE A 213 12.42 19.53 21.85
N SER A 214 12.95 19.10 23.01
CA SER A 214 12.40 19.46 24.31
C SER A 214 12.70 20.92 24.65
N THR A 215 11.65 21.75 24.70
CA THR A 215 11.72 23.21 24.93
C THR A 215 12.18 23.61 26.32
N ASP A 216 12.41 22.65 27.22
CA ASP A 216 12.77 22.90 28.62
C ASP A 216 14.25 23.29 28.79
N LYS A 217 15.11 22.96 27.82
CA LYS A 217 16.55 23.26 27.90
C LYS A 217 16.94 24.69 27.53
N LEU A 218 16.09 25.44 26.81
CA LEU A 218 16.39 26.82 26.40
C LEU A 218 16.08 27.86 27.49
N VAL A 219 15.52 27.46 28.63
CA VAL A 219 15.19 28.36 29.75
C VAL A 219 16.22 28.28 30.88
N ARG A 220 17.19 27.35 30.81
CA ARG A 220 18.16 27.05 31.90
C ARG A 220 19.61 27.46 31.62
N THR A 221 19.86 28.26 30.60
CA THR A 221 21.18 28.83 30.27
C THR A 221 21.04 30.32 30.07
#